data_AF-A0A951AUS0-F1
#
_entry.id   AF-A0A951AUS0-F1
#
_cell.length_a   1.000
_cell.length_b   1.000
_cell.length_c   1.000
_cell.angle_alpha   90.00
_cell.angle_beta   90.00
_cell.angle_gamma   90.00
#
_symmetry.space_group_name_H-M   'P 1'
#
loop_
_entity.id
_entity.type
_entity.pdbx_description
1 polymer ?
#
loop_
_entity_poly.entity_id
_entity_poly.type
_entity_poly.pdbx_seq_one_letter_code
_entity_poly.pdbx_strand_id
1 'polypeptide(L)' 'MPDLHDVAELAAANGHLAVISTIRADGTVQASLVNAGVSTHPKTGRKVLALVTGGRVKLVNYAAAPRPQ' A
#
# COMPACT_ATOMS: atom_id res chain seq x y z
N MET A 1 10.18 6.80 16.27
CA MET A 1 9.79 5.74 15.31
C MET A 1 9.09 6.42 14.17
N PRO A 2 9.31 6.00 12.92
CA PRO A 2 8.63 6.63 11.79
C PRO A 2 7.12 6.43 11.89
N ASP A 3 6.36 7.44 11.48
CA ASP A 3 4.90 7.43 11.44
C ASP A 3 4.35 7.79 10.05
N LEU A 4 3.03 7.97 9.94
CA LEU A 4 2.40 8.30 8.66
C LEU A 4 2.74 9.71 8.15
N HIS A 5 3.09 10.64 9.04
CA HIS A 5 3.56 11.97 8.64
C HIS A 5 4.90 11.88 7.92
N ASP A 6 5.85 11.10 8.47
CA ASP A 6 7.15 10.85 7.82
C ASP A 6 6.96 10.21 6.42
N VAL A 7 6.02 9.27 6.29
CA VAL A 7 5.68 8.66 5.00
C VAL A 7 5.09 9.68 4.04
N ALA A 8 4.25 10.60 4.52
CA ALA A 8 3.65 11.63 3.69
C ALA A 8 4.70 12.62 3.16
N GLU A 9 5.65 13.03 4.00
CA GLU A 9 6.76 13.89 3.60
C GLU A 9 7.64 13.20 2.55
N LEU A 10 7.99 11.93 2.80
CA LEU A 10 8.78 11.14 1.86
C LEU A 10 8.04 10.95 0.52
N ALA A 11 6.74 10.65 0.55
CA ALA A 11 5.95 10.47 -0.66
C ALA A 11 5.86 11.76 -1.48
N ALA A 12 5.66 12.91 -0.83
CA ALA A 12 5.60 14.21 -1.49
C ALA A 12 6.93 14.57 -2.19
N ALA A 13 8.07 14.27 -1.55
CA ALA A 13 9.39 14.50 -2.14
C ALA A 13 9.68 13.58 -3.35
N ASN A 14 8.98 12.45 -3.48
CA ASN A 14 9.25 11.41 -4.49
C ASN A 14 8.08 11.18 -5.48
N GLY A 15 7.20 12.17 -5.64
CA GLY A 15 6.10 12.11 -6.62
C GLY A 15 5.02 11.06 -6.32
N HIS A 16 4.85 10.70 -5.04
CA HIS A 16 3.86 9.73 -4.56
C HIS A 16 4.03 8.32 -5.13
N LEU A 17 5.25 7.94 -5.50
CA LEU A 17 5.55 6.58 -5.96
C LEU A 17 6.07 5.71 -4.82
N ALA A 18 5.62 4.46 -4.76
CA ALA A 18 6.08 3.47 -3.80
C ALA A 18 6.20 2.08 -4.43
N VAL A 19 7.14 1.27 -3.92
CA VAL A 19 7.21 -0.17 -4.23
C VAL A 19 6.37 -0.92 -3.21
N ILE A 20 5.42 -1.73 -3.70
CA ILE A 20 4.71 -2.69 -2.86
C ILE A 20 5.16 -4.11 -3.17
N SER A 21 5.54 -4.83 -2.12
CA SER A 21 5.90 -6.24 -2.17
C SER A 21 4.87 -7.06 -1.41
N THR A 22 4.35 -8.11 -2.04
CA THR A 22 3.42 -9.06 -1.41
C THR A 22 3.96 -10.47 -1.55
N ILE A 23 3.72 -11.30 -0.54
CA ILE A 23 4.05 -12.73 -0.58
C ILE A 23 2.83 -13.49 -1.09
N ARG A 24 3.01 -14.32 -2.11
CA ARG A 24 1.97 -15.21 -2.64
C ARG A 24 1.84 -16.45 -1.75
N ALA A 25 0.75 -17.20 -1.92
CA ALA A 25 0.52 -18.44 -1.18
C ALA A 25 1.64 -19.49 -1.35
N ASP A 26 2.36 -19.46 -2.48
CA ASP A 26 3.50 -20.33 -2.78
C ASP A 26 4.85 -19.81 -2.22
N GLY A 27 4.84 -18.74 -1.43
CA GLY A 27 6.04 -18.15 -0.83
C GLY A 27 6.83 -17.23 -1.76
N THR A 28 6.43 -17.07 -3.03
CA THR A 28 7.11 -16.16 -3.95
C THR A 28 6.77 -14.70 -3.66
N VAL A 29 7.73 -13.80 -3.89
CA VAL A 29 7.51 -12.35 -3.77
C VAL A 29 7.04 -11.78 -5.10
N GLN A 30 6.02 -10.94 -5.06
CA GLN A 30 5.65 -10.04 -6.14
C GLN A 30 5.96 -8.60 -5.74
N ALA A 31 6.72 -7.88 -6.55
CA ALA A 31 6.92 -6.44 -6.39
C ALA A 31 6.27 -5.65 -7.53
N SER A 32 5.79 -4.44 -7.24
CA SER A 32 5.28 -3.50 -8.26
C SER A 32 5.41 -2.05 -7.79
N LEU A 33 5.61 -1.14 -8.74
CA LEU A 33 5.54 0.31 -8.50
C LEU A 33 4.08 0.77 -8.53
N VAL A 34 3.68 1.59 -7.57
CA VAL A 34 2.31 2.12 -7.42
C VAL A 34 2.33 3.59 -7.05
N ASN A 35 1.26 4.31 -7.39
CA ASN A 35 0.96 5.58 -6.72
C ASN A 35 0.44 5.27 -5.30
N ALA A 36 1.03 5.89 -4.29
CA ALA A 36 0.65 5.71 -2.89
C ALA A 36 0.77 7.01 -2.09
N GLY A 37 -0.03 7.11 -1.04
CA GLY A 37 -0.04 8.27 -0.15
C GLY A 37 -0.94 8.07 1.06
N VAL A 38 -0.80 8.95 2.04
CA VAL A 38 -1.65 8.93 3.24
C VAL A 38 -3.02 9.47 2.89
N SER A 39 -4.06 8.71 3.23
CA SER A 39 -5.46 9.08 3.02
C SER A 39 -6.29 8.81 4.27
N THR A 40 -7.50 9.36 4.29
CA THR A 40 -8.48 9.12 5.36
C THR A 40 -9.30 7.87 5.00
N HIS A 41 -9.32 6.87 5.87
CA HIS A 41 -10.07 5.65 5.63
C HIS A 41 -11.58 5.93 5.56
N PRO A 42 -12.26 5.53 4.48
CA PRO A 42 -13.61 6.03 4.16
C PRO A 42 -14.69 5.57 5.14
N LYS A 43 -14.47 4.49 5.91
CA LYS A 43 -15.43 4.00 6.91
C LYS A 43 -15.09 4.38 8.35
N THR A 44 -13.83 4.69 8.65
CA THR A 44 -13.37 4.84 10.05
C THR A 44 -12.76 6.20 10.35
N GLY A 45 -12.51 7.04 9.33
CA GLY A 45 -11.88 8.35 9.51
C GLY A 45 -10.40 8.32 9.91
N ARG A 46 -9.82 7.14 10.15
CA ARG A 46 -8.41 7.00 10.53
C ARG A 46 -7.48 7.27 9.34
N LYS A 47 -6.32 7.86 9.61
CA LYS A 47 -5.25 7.97 8.60
C LYS A 47 -4.69 6.58 8.29
N VAL A 48 -4.53 6.31 7.00
CA VAL A 48 -4.01 5.04 6.46
C VAL A 48 -3.11 5.32 5.28
N LEU A 49 -2.18 4.42 4.98
CA LEU A 49 -1.49 4.40 3.70
C LEU A 49 -2.43 3.79 2.65
N ALA A 50 -2.73 4.54 1.60
CA ALA A 50 -3.54 4.11 0.47
C ALA A 50 -2.65 4.04 -0.79
N LEU A 51 -3.02 3.16 -1.70
CA LEU A 51 -2.38 3.03 -3.01
C LEU A 51 -3.41 2.88 -4.11
N VAL A 52 -3.05 3.32 -5.31
CA VAL A 52 -3.86 3.14 -6.51
C VAL A 52 -3.42 1.86 -7.20
N THR A 53 -4.37 0.98 -7.47
CA THR A 53 -4.15 -0.22 -8.25
C THR A 53 -5.24 -0.40 -9.29
N GLY A 54 -4.87 -0.77 -10.51
CA GLY A 54 -5.80 -1.22 -11.55
C GLY A 54 -5.90 -2.76 -11.57
N GLY A 55 -7.12 -3.29 -11.74
CA GLY A 55 -7.36 -4.69 -12.09
C GLY A 55 -7.83 -5.60 -10.96
N ARG A 56 -8.84 -6.44 -11.28
CA ARG A 56 -9.43 -7.45 -10.37
C ARG A 56 -8.40 -8.39 -9.74
N VAL A 57 -7.36 -8.78 -10.48
CA VAL A 57 -6.35 -9.75 -10.02
C VAL A 57 -5.55 -9.20 -8.84
N LYS A 58 -5.11 -7.93 -8.89
CA LYS A 58 -4.38 -7.32 -7.76
C LYS A 58 -5.28 -7.17 -6.53
N LEU A 59 -6.55 -6.81 -6.75
CA LEU A 59 -7.53 -6.72 -5.66
C LEU A 59 -7.82 -8.07 -5.01
N VAL A 60 -7.92 -9.15 -5.80
CA VAL A 60 -8.09 -10.52 -5.29
C VAL A 60 -6.86 -10.95 -4.48
N ASN A 61 -5.65 -10.66 -4.96
CA ASN A 61 -4.42 -10.95 -4.19
C ASN A 61 -4.39 -10.19 -2.85
N TYR A 62 -4.83 -8.92 -2.80
CA TYR A 62 -4.93 -8.18 -1.53
C TYR A 62 -6.01 -8.73 -0.60
N ALA A 63 -7.15 -9.17 -1.14
CA ALA A 63 -8.24 -9.71 -0.33
C ALA A 63 -7.89 -11.09 0.26
N ALA A 64 -7.07 -11.88 -0.43
CA ALA A 64 -6.68 -13.22 -0.02
C ALA A 64 -5.39 -13.26 0.82
N ALA A 65 -4.58 -12.19 0.82
CA ALA A 65 -3.33 -12.16 1.56
C ALA A 65 -3.56 -12.03 3.09
N PRO A 66 -2.80 -12.77 3.93
CA PRO A 66 -2.78 -12.54 5.38
C PRO A 66 -2.36 -11.10 5.68
N ARG A 67 -3.02 -10.46 6.67
CA ARG A 67 -2.61 -9.13 7.12
C ARG A 67 -1.21 -9.25 7.77
N PRO A 68 -0.20 -8.52 7.26
CA PRO A 68 1.07 -8.44 7.98
C PRO A 68 0.84 -7.75 9.33
N GLN A 69 1.56 -8.21 10.35
CA GLN A 69 1.56 -7.62 11.70
C GLN A 69 2.32 -6.30 11.70
#